data_AF-A0A328L9Q1-F1
#
_entry.id   AF-A0A328L9Q1-F1
#
_cell.length_a   1.000
_cell.length_b   1.000
_cell.length_c   1.000
_cell.angle_alpha   90.00
_cell.angle_beta   90.00
_cell.angle_gamma   90.00
#
_symmetry.space_group_name_H-M   'P 1'
#
loop_
_entity.id
_entity.type
_entity.pdbx_description
1 polymer ?
#
loop_
_entity_poly.entity_id
_entity_poly.type
_entity_poly.pdbx_seq_one_letter_code
_entity_poly.pdbx_strand_id
1 'polypeptide(L)'
;MTKIHIWLALILTILLVAPLNWYFPNTPLFLVIIGIITKFCLYFLGILVMIRLLQYLKDRTSYEKQLLEHLKELKNEIDRQEK
;
A
#
# COMPACT_ATOMS: atom_id res chain seq x y z
N MET A 1 15.24 -11.76 -5.66
CA MET A 1 13.92 -12.38 -5.89
C MET A 1 12.85 -11.32 -5.77
N THR A 2 12.10 -11.09 -6.84
CA THR A 2 11.30 -9.89 -7.09
C THR A 2 10.05 -9.86 -6.20
N LYS A 3 9.79 -8.72 -5.53
CA LYS A 3 8.63 -8.44 -4.64
C LYS A 3 7.28 -8.97 -5.14
N ILE A 4 7.15 -9.13 -6.46
CA ILE A 4 6.02 -9.73 -7.17
C ILE A 4 5.72 -11.16 -6.71
N HIS A 5 6.73 -11.98 -6.44
CA HIS A 5 6.53 -13.38 -6.03
C HIS A 5 5.87 -13.51 -4.65
N ILE A 6 6.19 -12.58 -3.73
CA ILE A 6 5.59 -12.56 -2.38
C ILE A 6 4.11 -12.18 -2.48
N TRP A 7 3.79 -11.17 -3.31
CA TRP A 7 2.41 -10.77 -3.56
C TRP A 7 1.61 -11.87 -4.26
N LEU A 8 2.22 -12.56 -5.22
CA LEU A 8 1.59 -13.65 -5.95
C LEU A 8 1.32 -14.86 -5.06
N ALA A 9 2.25 -15.21 -4.16
CA ALA A 9 2.04 -16.25 -3.15
C ALA A 9 0.92 -15.89 -2.16
N LEU A 10 0.76 -14.60 -1.84
CA LEU A 10 -0.30 -14.12 -0.96
C LEU A 10 -1.68 -14.18 -1.62
N ILE A 11 -1.76 -13.86 -2.92
CA ILE A 11 -3.00 -14.02 -3.70
C ILE A 11 -3.35 -15.50 -3.88
N LEU A 12 -2.34 -16.34 -4.15
CA LEU A 12 -2.53 -17.77 -4.36
C LEU A 12 -3.05 -18.48 -3.09
N THR A 13 -2.55 -18.08 -1.93
CA THR A 13 -3.06 -18.59 -0.63
C THR A 13 -4.50 -18.18 -0.38
N ILE A 14 -4.90 -16.94 -0.69
CA ILE A 14 -6.29 -16.48 -0.59
C ILE A 14 -7.21 -17.26 -1.56
N LEU A 15 -6.75 -17.47 -2.79
CA LEU A 15 -7.52 -18.15 -3.85
C LEU A 15 -7.74 -19.65 -3.56
N LEU A 16 -6.81 -20.30 -2.87
CA LEU A 16 -6.96 -21.70 -2.44
C LEU A 16 -7.91 -21.86 -1.24
N VAL A 17 -7.94 -20.87 -0.33
CA VAL A 17 -8.72 -20.95 0.91
C VAL A 17 -10.22 -20.71 0.68
N ALA A 18 -10.58 -19.80 -0.23
CA ALA A 18 -11.99 -19.46 -0.51
C ALA A 18 -12.84 -20.64 -1.04
N PRO A 19 -12.41 -21.43 -2.03
CA PRO A 19 -13.21 -22.55 -2.55
C PRO A 19 -13.19 -23.77 -1.59
N LEU A 20 -12.14 -23.95 -0.79
CA LEU A 20 -12.08 -25.06 0.17
C LEU A 20 -13.10 -24.91 1.31
N ASN A 21 -13.38 -23.67 1.73
CA ASN A 21 -14.35 -23.39 2.80
C ASN A 21 -15.81 -23.63 2.39
N TRP A 22 -16.11 -23.64 1.08
CA TRP A 22 -17.45 -23.92 0.54
C TRP A 22 -17.72 -25.43 0.42
N TYR A 23 -16.69 -26.23 0.11
CA TYR A 23 -16.83 -27.66 -0.18
C TYR A 23 -16.89 -28.57 1.06
N PHE A 24 -16.44 -28.11 2.24
CA PHE A 24 -16.43 -28.91 3.47
C PHE A 24 -17.32 -28.28 4.56
N PRO A 25 -18.58 -28.73 4.71
CA PRO A 25 -19.52 -28.18 5.70
C PRO A 25 -19.13 -28.52 7.15
N ASN A 26 -18.44 -29.64 7.38
CA ASN A 26 -17.74 -29.90 8.65
C ASN A 26 -16.37 -29.25 8.56
N THR A 27 -16.29 -27.98 8.91
CA THR A 27 -15.05 -27.21 8.82
C THR A 27 -14.07 -27.75 9.87
N PRO A 28 -12.99 -28.46 9.50
CA PRO A 28 -11.97 -28.83 10.46
C PRO A 28 -11.44 -27.54 11.11
N LEU A 29 -11.16 -27.57 12.41
CA LEU A 29 -10.59 -26.42 13.15
C LEU A 29 -9.42 -25.76 12.40
N PHE A 30 -8.67 -26.56 11.63
CA PHE A 30 -7.62 -26.11 10.72
C PHE A 30 -8.07 -25.06 9.68
N LEU A 31 -9.21 -25.26 9.01
CA LEU A 31 -9.75 -24.30 8.03
C LEU A 31 -10.22 -23.01 8.71
N VAL A 32 -10.77 -23.10 9.93
CA VAL A 32 -11.14 -21.94 10.74
C VAL A 32 -9.89 -21.11 11.11
N ILE A 33 -8.81 -21.77 11.54
CA ILE A 33 -7.54 -21.14 11.86
C ILE A 33 -6.96 -20.43 10.63
N ILE A 34 -6.96 -21.08 9.46
CA ILE A 34 -6.49 -20.46 8.21
C ILE A 34 -7.36 -19.26 7.84
N GLY A 35 -8.68 -19.35 8.01
CA GLY A 35 -9.60 -18.23 7.77
C GLY A 35 -9.30 -17.03 8.68
N ILE A 36 -9.01 -17.27 9.96
CA ILE A 36 -8.63 -16.22 10.92
C ILE A 36 -7.29 -15.58 10.51
N ILE A 37 -6.28 -16.39 10.19
CA ILE A 37 -4.97 -15.90 9.75
C ILE A 37 -5.10 -15.08 8.46
N THR A 38 -5.91 -15.54 7.51
CA THR A 38 -6.14 -14.85 6.24
C THR A 38 -6.82 -13.50 6.47
N LYS A 39 -7.87 -13.44 7.29
CA LYS A 39 -8.53 -12.19 7.67
C LYS A 39 -7.55 -11.23 8.36
N PHE A 40 -6.75 -11.74 9.30
CA PHE A 40 -5.73 -10.94 9.99
C PHE A 40 -4.69 -10.37 9.01
N CYS A 41 -4.19 -11.19 8.09
CA CYS A 41 -3.28 -10.75 7.03
C CYS A 41 -3.90 -9.69 6.13
N LEU A 42 -5.18 -9.82 5.76
CA LEU A 42 -5.88 -8.81 4.94
C LEU A 42 -6.03 -7.47 5.67
N TYR A 43 -6.42 -7.50 6.95
CA TYR A 43 -6.47 -6.29 7.77
C TYR A 43 -5.10 -5.63 7.89
N PHE A 44 -4.06 -6.43 8.15
CA PHE A 44 -2.69 -5.93 8.26
C PHE A 44 -2.17 -5.35 6.94
N LEU A 45 -2.49 -5.99 5.82
CA LEU A 45 -2.18 -5.50 4.48
C LEU A 45 -2.87 -4.16 4.21
N GLY A 46 -4.14 -4.02 4.59
CA GLY A 46 -4.88 -2.77 4.48
C GLY A 46 -4.23 -1.63 5.26
N ILE A 47 -3.78 -1.90 6.50
CA ILE A 47 -3.06 -0.94 7.33
C ILE A 47 -1.73 -0.52 6.66
N LEU A 48 -0.95 -1.48 6.15
CA LEU A 48 0.31 -1.20 5.45
C LEU A 48 0.10 -0.33 4.21
N VAL A 49 -0.97 -0.60 3.43
CA VAL A 49 -1.33 0.22 2.27
C VAL A 49 -1.69 1.63 2.70
N MET A 50 -2.49 1.80 3.75
CA MET A 50 -2.84 3.13 4.29
C MET A 50 -1.61 3.91 4.77
N ILE A 51 -0.70 3.26 5.50
CA ILE A 51 0.55 3.89 5.96
C ILE A 51 1.38 4.35 4.75
N ARG A 52 1.52 3.50 3.72
CA ARG A 52 2.26 3.85 2.51
C ARG A 52 1.58 5.00 1.75
N LEU A 53 0.26 5.02 1.71
CA LEU A 53 -0.51 6.08 1.07
C LEU A 53 -0.34 7.40 1.82
N LEU A 54 -0.31 7.37 3.16
CA LEU A 54 -0.04 8.53 4.00
C LEU A 54 1.39 9.05 3.81
N GLN A 55 2.38 8.16 3.72
CA GLN A 55 3.76 8.53 3.40
C GLN A 55 3.86 9.14 2.01
N TYR A 56 3.22 8.55 1.01
CA TYR A 56 3.19 9.08 -0.34
C TYR A 56 2.57 10.47 -0.42
N LEU A 57 1.44 10.69 0.27
CA LEU A 57 0.82 12.01 0.36
C LEU A 57 1.74 13.02 1.06
N LYS A 58 2.38 12.63 2.16
CA LYS A 58 3.34 13.49 2.88
C LYS A 58 4.51 13.89 1.99
N ASP A 59 5.09 12.95 1.27
CA ASP A 59 6.21 13.20 0.36
C ASP A 59 5.79 14.12 -0.79
N ARG A 60 4.60 13.90 -1.36
CA ARG A 60 4.05 14.76 -2.40
C ARG A 60 3.84 16.19 -1.91
N THR A 61 3.25 16.39 -0.72
CA THR A 61 3.08 17.73 -0.14
C THR A 61 4.42 18.40 0.15
N SER A 62 5.43 17.63 0.56
CA SER A 62 6.79 18.16 0.76
C SER A 62 7.43 18.60 -0.57
N TYR A 63 7.25 17.81 -1.62
CA TYR A 63 7.71 18.14 -2.97
C TYR A 63 7.01 19.39 -3.52
N GLU A 64 5.69 19.49 -3.38
CA GLU A 64 4.94 20.67 -3.84
C GLU A 64 5.39 21.95 -3.13
N LYS A 65 5.73 21.88 -1.83
CA LYS A 65 6.29 23.02 -1.09
C LYS A 65 7.66 23.45 -1.62
N GLN A 66 8.58 22.49 -1.82
CA GLN A 66 9.92 22.80 -2.35
C GLN A 66 9.84 23.40 -3.75
N LEU A 67 8.95 22.88 -4.59
CA LEU A 67 8.77 23.38 -5.96
C LEU A 67 8.23 24.82 -5.99
N LEU A 68 7.31 25.15 -5.09
CA LEU A 68 6.81 26.52 -4.90
C LEU A 68 7.90 27.48 -4.43
N GLU A 69 8.78 27.03 -3.54
CA GLU A 69 9.88 27.82 -3.00
C GLU A 69 10.92 28.12 -4.08
N HIS A 70 11.31 27.11 -4.85
CA HIS A 70 12.19 27.29 -6.01
C HIS A 70 11.57 28.19 -7.10
N LEU A 71 10.27 28.06 -7.39
CA LEU A 71 9.60 28.94 -8.35
C LEU A 71 9.58 30.40 -7.87
N LYS A 72 9.47 30.62 -6.56
CA LYS A 72 9.49 31.96 -5.96
C LYS A 72 10.88 32.58 -6.01
N GLU A 73 11.92 31.81 -5.75
CA GLU A 73 13.32 32.24 -5.94
C GLU A 73 13.60 32.59 -7.40
N LEU A 74 13.20 31.72 -8.34
CA LEU A 74 13.41 31.92 -9.77
C LEU A 74 12.67 33.17 -10.29
N LYS A 75 11.45 33.41 -9.80
CA LYS A 75 10.70 34.65 -10.11
C LYS A 75 11.40 35.90 -9.58
N ASN A 76 11.94 35.85 -8.36
CA ASN A 76 12.66 37.00 -7.78
C ASN A 76 13.98 37.29 -8.51
N GLU A 77 14.67 36.25 -8.98
CA GLU A 77 15.92 36.42 -9.74
C GLU A 77 15.66 37.05 -11.12
N ILE A 78 14.58 36.66 -11.80
CA ILE A 78 14.15 37.26 -13.07
C ILE A 78 13.78 38.74 -12.89
N ASP A 79 12.97 39.05 -11.87
CA ASP A 79 12.52 40.43 -11.58
C ASP A 79 13.70 41.38 -11.22
N ARG A 80 14.81 40.81 -10.73
CA ARG A 80 16.04 41.52 -10.39
C ARG A 80 16.97 41.73 -11.59
N GLN A 81 16.90 40.86 -12.60
CA GLN A 81 17.64 40.97 -13.87
C GLN A 81 16.96 41.93 -14.86
N GLU A 82 15.65 42.14 -14.71
CA GLU A 82 14.84 43.02 -15.57
C GLU A 82 14.89 44.50 -15.14
N LYS A 83 15.63 44.83 -14.07
CA LYS A 83 15.70 46.16 -13.44
C LYS A 83 17.12 46.72 -13.46
#